data_AF-A0A6B3CSR4-F1
#
_entry.id   AF-A0A6B3CSR4-F1
#
_cell.length_a   1.000
_cell.length_b   1.000
_cell.length_c   1.000
_cell.angle_alpha   90.00
_cell.angle_beta   90.00
_cell.angle_gamma   90.00
#
_symmetry.space_group_name_H-M   'P 1'
#
loop_
_entity.id
_entity.type
_entity.pdbx_description
1 polymer ?
#
loop_
_entity_poly.entity_id
_entity_poly.type
_entity_poly.pdbx_seq_one_letter_code
_entity_poly.pdbx_strand_id
1 'polypeptide(L)'
;MISPVSSIPRSAHRHRPEATPYVDLTRSEWSALRDKTPLPLTAEEVEKLRGLGDVIDLDEVRDIYLPLSRLLNLYVGATDGLRGALNTFLGEQGSQS
;
A
#
# COMPACT_ATOMS: atom_id res chain seq x y z
N MET A 1 49.58 -39.87 -15.98
CA MET A 1 48.55 -39.53 -14.96
C MET A 1 47.91 -38.23 -15.39
N ILE A 2 46.63 -38.25 -15.76
CA ILE A 2 45.89 -37.10 -16.31
C ILE A 2 45.07 -36.53 -15.15
N SER A 3 45.38 -35.31 -14.72
CA SER A 3 44.61 -34.60 -13.69
C SER A 3 43.26 -34.15 -14.26
N PRO A 4 42.13 -34.33 -13.56
CA PRO A 4 40.84 -33.84 -14.03
C PRO A 4 40.74 -32.33 -13.83
N VAL A 5 40.24 -31.62 -14.85
CA VAL A 5 39.90 -30.20 -14.74
C VAL A 5 38.68 -30.09 -13.82
N SER A 6 38.81 -29.32 -12.74
CA SER A 6 37.70 -29.04 -11.83
C SER A 6 36.74 -28.09 -12.53
N SER A 7 35.61 -28.61 -12.99
CA SER A 7 34.48 -27.80 -13.47
C SER A 7 34.00 -26.89 -12.34
N ILE A 8 34.28 -25.59 -12.45
CA ILE A 8 33.69 -24.58 -11.57
C ILE A 8 32.18 -24.62 -11.82
N PRO A 9 31.33 -24.87 -10.82
CA PRO A 9 29.89 -24.71 -11.01
C PRO A 9 29.65 -23.24 -11.34
N ARG A 10 29.04 -22.95 -12.50
CA ARG A 10 28.53 -21.62 -12.80
C ARG A 10 27.66 -21.23 -11.61
N SER A 11 28.11 -20.27 -10.83
CA SER A 11 27.33 -19.65 -9.77
C SER A 11 26.04 -19.20 -10.41
N ALA A 12 24.96 -19.97 -10.21
CA ALA A 12 23.62 -19.58 -10.58
C ALA A 12 23.44 -18.19 -9.97
N HIS A 13 23.40 -17.17 -10.82
CA HIS A 13 23.10 -15.82 -10.40
C HIS A 13 21.69 -15.89 -9.84
N ARG A 14 21.57 -16.10 -8.52
CA ARG A 14 20.31 -15.84 -7.82
C ARG A 14 20.01 -14.39 -8.17
N HIS A 15 19.00 -14.16 -9.00
CA HIS A 15 18.45 -12.84 -9.22
C HIS A 15 18.09 -12.32 -7.82
N ARG A 16 18.98 -11.50 -7.26
CA ARG A 16 18.62 -10.67 -6.13
C ARG A 16 17.54 -9.76 -6.72
N PRO A 17 16.29 -9.82 -6.24
CA PRO A 17 15.26 -8.95 -6.79
C PRO A 17 15.80 -7.52 -6.71
N GLU A 18 15.91 -6.88 -7.86
CA GLU A 18 16.32 -5.48 -7.92
C GLU A 18 15.31 -4.70 -7.06
N ALA A 19 15.80 -3.84 -6.16
CA ALA A 19 14.93 -3.09 -5.28
C ALA A 19 14.11 -2.12 -6.13
N THR A 20 12.83 -2.43 -6.33
CA THR A 20 11.88 -1.56 -7.00
C THR A 20 11.29 -0.57 -5.97
N PRO A 21 10.86 0.62 -6.40
CA PRO A 21 10.13 1.54 -5.51
C PRO A 21 8.69 1.10 -5.24
N TYR A 22 8.28 -0.05 -5.80
CA TYR A 22 6.92 -0.58 -5.71
C TYR A 22 6.89 -1.76 -4.74
N VAL A 23 5.76 -1.94 -4.07
CA VAL A 23 5.50 -3.11 -3.24
C VAL A 23 4.56 -4.02 -4.01
N ASP A 24 5.06 -5.18 -4.42
CA ASP A 24 4.25 -6.19 -5.09
C ASP A 24 3.52 -7.03 -4.03
N LEU A 25 2.19 -7.11 -4.15
CA LEU A 25 1.34 -7.89 -3.25
C LEU A 25 0.41 -8.77 -4.07
N THR A 26 0.28 -10.02 -3.65
CA THR A 26 -0.77 -10.91 -4.14
C THR A 26 -2.15 -10.42 -3.68
N ARG A 27 -3.21 -10.88 -4.36
CA ARG A 27 -4.59 -10.53 -3.99
C ARG A 27 -4.92 -10.89 -2.54
N SER A 28 -4.41 -12.02 -2.05
CA SER A 28 -4.60 -12.47 -0.66
C SER A 28 -3.86 -11.59 0.34
N GLU A 29 -2.64 -11.14 0.02
CA GLU A 29 -1.88 -10.25 0.88
C GLU A 29 -2.52 -8.86 0.94
N TRP A 30 -3.00 -8.36 -0.21
CA TRP A 30 -3.71 -7.08 -0.29
C TRP A 30 -5.02 -7.09 0.49
N SER A 31 -5.87 -8.11 0.30
CA SER A 31 -7.19 -8.18 0.95
C SER A 31 -7.08 -8.29 2.47
N ALA A 32 -6.04 -8.96 2.99
CA ALA A 32 -5.77 -9.07 4.43
C ALA A 32 -5.45 -7.72 5.10
N LEU A 33 -5.08 -6.68 4.33
CA LEU A 33 -4.80 -5.36 4.88
C LEU A 33 -6.04 -4.68 5.45
N ARG A 34 -7.26 -5.14 5.14
CA ARG A 34 -8.51 -4.57 5.67
C ARG A 34 -8.65 -4.74 7.19
N ASP A 35 -8.12 -5.82 7.78
CA ASP A 35 -8.42 -6.27 9.15
C ASP A 35 -7.78 -5.43 10.27
N LYS A 36 -7.04 -4.37 9.95
CA LYS A 36 -6.12 -3.69 10.87
C LYS A 36 -6.55 -2.30 11.38
N THR A 37 -7.72 -1.74 11.02
CA THR A 37 -8.20 -0.43 11.53
C THR A 37 -9.70 -0.26 11.25
N PRO A 38 -10.48 0.42 12.12
CA PRO A 38 -11.86 0.83 11.80
C PRO A 38 -11.87 1.71 10.55
N LEU A 39 -12.59 1.30 9.51
CA LEU A 39 -12.71 2.02 8.25
C LEU A 39 -13.80 3.11 8.36
N PRO A 40 -13.59 4.30 7.79
CA PRO A 40 -14.65 5.30 7.66
C PRO A 40 -15.63 5.00 6.51
N LEU A 41 -15.31 4.04 5.62
CA LEU A 41 -16.24 3.51 4.62
C LEU A 41 -16.43 2.01 4.84
N THR A 42 -17.65 1.64 5.18
CA THR A 42 -18.10 0.26 5.35
C THR A 42 -18.48 -0.34 3.99
N ALA A 43 -18.44 -1.67 3.88
CA ALA A 43 -18.93 -2.37 2.69
C ALA A 43 -20.38 -1.96 2.33
N GLU A 44 -21.18 -1.64 3.34
CA GLU A 44 -22.57 -1.20 3.22
C GLU A 44 -22.71 0.21 2.60
N GLU A 45 -21.74 1.11 2.82
CA GLU A 45 -21.73 2.43 2.20
C GLU A 45 -21.32 2.35 0.72
N VAL A 46 -20.42 1.43 0.38
CA VAL A 46 -20.08 1.16 -1.03
C VAL A 46 -21.27 0.55 -1.78
N GLU A 47 -22.05 -0.31 -1.11
CA GLU A 47 -23.30 -0.85 -1.67
C GLU A 47 -24.32 0.24 -2.00
N LYS A 48 -24.42 1.28 -1.16
CA LYS A 48 -25.34 2.41 -1.40
C LYS A 48 -24.93 3.27 -2.59
N LEU A 49 -23.64 3.35 -2.92
CA LEU A 49 -23.13 4.06 -4.09
C LEU A 49 -23.32 3.29 -5.41
N ARG A 50 -23.71 2.01 -5.34
CA ARG A 50 -23.92 1.10 -6.48
C ARG A 50 -25.11 1.46 -7.38
N GLY A 51 -26.00 2.36 -6.94
CA GLY A 51 -27.18 2.71 -7.70
C GLY A 51 -26.84 3.44 -9.01
N LEU A 52 -26.58 2.70 -10.10
CA LEU A 52 -27.03 2.99 -11.48
C LEU A 52 -26.32 2.24 -12.64
N GLY A 53 -25.45 1.23 -12.46
CA GLY A 53 -24.67 0.78 -13.64
C GLY A 53 -24.30 -0.69 -13.78
N ASP A 54 -23.65 -1.31 -12.81
CA ASP A 54 -23.09 -2.65 -13.02
C ASP A 54 -22.97 -3.41 -11.71
N VAL A 55 -23.21 -4.73 -11.78
CA VAL A 55 -23.08 -5.65 -10.66
C VAL A 55 -21.59 -5.85 -10.39
N ILE A 56 -20.96 -4.92 -9.67
CA ILE A 56 -19.64 -5.17 -9.12
C ILE A 56 -19.78 -6.24 -8.04
N ASP A 57 -18.99 -7.30 -8.17
CA ASP A 57 -18.92 -8.38 -7.19
C ASP A 57 -18.58 -7.80 -5.80
N LEU A 58 -19.44 -8.08 -4.82
CA LEU A 58 -19.24 -7.65 -3.43
C LEU A 58 -17.92 -8.13 -2.86
N ASP A 59 -17.47 -9.32 -3.26
CA ASP A 59 -16.18 -9.86 -2.84
C ASP A 59 -15.02 -9.07 -3.47
N GLU A 60 -15.19 -8.53 -4.68
CA GLU A 60 -14.20 -7.64 -5.30
C GLU A 60 -14.14 -6.27 -4.62
N VAL A 61 -15.29 -5.69 -4.28
CA VAL A 61 -15.37 -4.46 -3.47
C VAL A 61 -14.61 -4.64 -2.16
N ARG A 62 -14.92 -5.72 -1.44
CA ARG A 62 -14.34 -6.00 -0.14
C ARG A 62 -12.83 -6.25 -0.23
N ASP A 63 -12.40 -7.04 -1.19
CA ASP A 63 -11.03 -7.53 -1.24
C ASP A 63 -10.06 -6.53 -1.88
N ILE A 64 -10.54 -5.65 -2.78
CA ILE A 64 -9.69 -4.70 -3.52
C ILE A 64 -9.89 -3.26 -3.04
N TYR A 65 -11.14 -2.81 -2.99
CA TYR A 65 -11.45 -1.39 -2.81
C TYR A 65 -11.40 -0.96 -1.35
N LEU A 66 -11.84 -1.79 -0.39
CA LEU A 66 -11.74 -1.44 1.03
C LEU A 66 -10.27 -1.23 1.50
N PRO A 67 -9.32 -2.13 1.21
CA PRO A 67 -7.90 -1.87 1.51
C PRO A 67 -7.36 -0.61 0.82
N LEU A 68 -7.79 -0.32 -0.42
CA LEU A 68 -7.35 0.85 -1.17
C LEU A 68 -7.83 2.16 -0.53
N SER A 69 -9.13 2.26 -0.23
CA SER A 69 -9.70 3.44 0.43
C SER A 69 -9.01 3.71 1.76
N ARG A 70 -8.67 2.65 2.50
CA ARG A 70 -7.89 2.77 3.73
C ARG A 70 -6.51 3.34 3.50
N LEU A 71 -5.78 2.82 2.52
CA LEU A 71 -4.45 3.32 2.19
C LEU A 71 -4.51 4.82 1.87
N LEU A 72 -5.46 5.24 1.03
CA LEU A 72 -5.66 6.65 0.69
C LEU A 72 -5.98 7.50 1.92
N ASN A 73 -6.84 7.03 2.83
CA ASN A 73 -7.14 7.74 4.08
C ASN A 73 -5.90 7.90 4.98
N LEU A 74 -5.01 6.90 5.03
CA LEU A 74 -3.74 7.02 5.76
C LEU A 74 -2.84 8.10 5.14
N TYR A 75 -2.77 8.19 3.81
CA TYR A 75 -2.01 9.24 3.12
C TYR A 75 -2.58 10.64 3.38
N VAL A 76 -3.90 10.79 3.34
CA VAL A 76 -4.57 12.06 3.64
C VAL A 76 -4.28 12.47 5.09
N GLY A 77 -4.51 11.58 6.05
CA GLY A 77 -4.28 11.87 7.47
C GLY A 77 -2.81 12.20 7.78
N ALA A 78 -1.85 11.50 7.18
CA ALA A 78 -0.43 11.81 7.32
C ALA A 78 -0.08 13.19 6.73
N THR A 79 -0.67 13.52 5.58
CA THR A 79 -0.44 14.81 4.91
C THR A 79 -1.05 15.96 5.71
N ASP A 80 -2.26 15.79 6.23
CA ASP A 80 -2.92 16.80 7.05
C ASP A 80 -2.19 16.99 8.39
N GLY A 81 -1.73 15.92 9.02
CA GLY A 81 -0.88 15.99 10.21
C GLY A 81 0.44 16.74 9.95
N LEU A 82 1.10 16.44 8.82
CA LEU A 82 2.32 17.14 8.40
C LEU A 82 2.08 18.64 8.16
N ARG A 83 1.00 18.99 7.44
CA ARG A 83 0.62 20.39 7.22
C ARG A 83 0.33 21.10 8.53
N GLY A 84 -0.37 20.46 9.46
CA GLY A 84 -0.64 20.99 10.79
C GLY A 84 0.65 21.31 11.54
N ALA A 85 1.57 20.36 11.61
CA ALA A 85 2.87 20.54 12.28
C ALA A 85 3.69 21.67 11.63
N LEU A 86 3.70 21.76 10.30
CA LEU A 86 4.39 22.81 9.57
C LEU A 86 3.79 24.19 9.86
N ASN A 87 2.46 24.30 9.85
CA ASN A 87 1.75 25.54 10.14
C ASN A 87 2.01 26.02 11.58
N THR A 88 2.00 25.11 12.56
CA THR A 88 2.37 25.44 13.95
C THR A 88 3.79 25.99 14.02
N PHE A 89 4.76 25.28 13.42
CA PHE A 89 6.17 25.70 13.42
C PHE A 89 6.39 27.07 12.73
N LEU A 90 5.76 27.31 11.58
CA LEU A 90 5.89 28.58 10.85
C LEU A 90 5.13 29.72 11.54
N GLY A 91 3.99 29.44 12.18
CA GLY A 91 3.21 30.42 12.95
C GLY A 91 3.89 30.86 14.25
N GLU A 92 4.62 29.95 14.91
CA GLU A 92 5.48 30.29 16.06
C GLU A 92 6.63 31.21 15.67
N GLN A 93 7.24 31.01 14.48
CA GLN A 93 8.29 31.90 13.98
C GLN A 93 7.77 33.28 13.56
N GLY A 94 6.55 33.37 13.01
CA GLY A 94 5.93 34.64 12.63
C GLY A 94 5.48 35.52 13.80
N SER A 95 5.41 34.96 15.02
CA SER A 95 4.97 35.67 16.24
C SER A 95 6.12 36.19 17.10
N GLN A 96 7.38 36.01 16.67
CA GLN A 96 8.58 36.49 17.37
C GLN A 96 9.27 37.70 16.68
N SER A 97 8.53 38.56 15.99
CA SER A 97 9.05 39.83 15.43
C SER A 97 8.19 41.02 15.80
#